data_AF-A0A7D5MY04-F1
#
_entry.id   AF-A0A7D5MY04-F1
#
_cell.length_a   1.000
_cell.length_b   1.000
_cell.length_c   1.000
_cell.angle_alpha   90.00
_cell.angle_beta   90.00
_cell.angle_gamma   90.00
#
_symmetry.space_group_name_H-M   'P 1'
#
loop_
_entity.id
_entity.type
_entity.pdbx_description
1 polymer ?
#
loop_
_entity_poly.entity_id
_entity_poly.type
_entity_poly.pdbx_seq_one_letter_code
_entity_poly.pdbx_strand_id
1 'polypeptide(L)'
;MGPAGLAAAAAIGAVTLGLKRSLEEAAKADQSYRRLEAVLRATGHASGLTAEQIADFADGIERSTLATGEDIQDAASILATFRSIAGETFTRTLGLAQDMSAVFGQDLSGAAIQLGKALEDPIDGLTALRRVGVSFSETQKQLIRTLVETGQTAEAQRVILDALEQQVGGAGAAEASGLRGATNRLEDAWGNLLEVIGRTPAITSIAQGALDLLSGTIEGLASSIEQDPIGQRIATATEQLAHARDEWRAWRQAGQARRCWASA
;
A
#
# COMPACT_ATOMS: atom_id res chain seq x y z
N MET A 1 16.01 35.96 -18.68
CA MET A 1 14.78 35.62 -17.92
C MET A 1 15.02 36.10 -16.50
N GLY A 2 14.40 37.22 -16.09
CA GLY A 2 14.54 37.72 -14.71
C GLY A 2 13.87 36.78 -13.70
N PRO A 3 14.06 36.99 -12.38
CA PRO A 3 13.48 36.14 -11.33
C PRO A 3 11.96 35.96 -11.44
N ALA A 4 11.23 36.96 -11.94
CA ALA A 4 9.79 36.87 -12.23
C ALA A 4 9.42 35.89 -13.37
N GLY A 5 10.31 35.69 -14.36
CA GLY A 5 10.08 34.77 -15.48
C GLY A 5 10.29 33.30 -15.12
N LEU A 6 11.17 33.01 -14.15
CA LEU A 6 11.36 31.67 -13.60
C LEU A 6 10.20 31.28 -12.67
N ALA A 7 9.69 32.21 -11.86
CA ALA A 7 8.52 31.99 -11.01
C ALA A 7 7.24 31.69 -11.82
N ALA A 8 7.00 32.43 -12.91
CA ALA A 8 5.86 32.19 -13.80
C ALA A 8 5.96 30.85 -14.55
N ALA A 9 7.15 30.45 -15.01
CA ALA A 9 7.37 29.16 -15.66
C ALA A 9 7.22 27.98 -14.68
N ALA A 10 7.66 28.13 -13.43
CA ALA A 10 7.47 27.14 -12.37
C ALA A 10 5.99 26.96 -12.00
N ALA A 11 5.23 28.06 -11.90
CA ALA A 11 3.79 28.01 -11.63
C ALA A 11 3.00 27.31 -12.75
N ILE A 12 3.31 27.62 -14.02
CA ILE A 12 2.68 26.96 -15.18
C ILE A 12 3.10 25.47 -15.27
N GLY A 13 4.37 25.17 -14.96
CA GLY A 13 4.89 23.79 -14.91
C GLY A 13 4.22 22.93 -13.82
N ALA A 14 4.03 23.49 -12.62
CA ALA A 14 3.36 22.78 -11.52
C ALA A 14 1.88 22.52 -11.79
N VAL A 15 1.16 23.50 -12.36
CA VAL A 15 -0.25 23.34 -12.74
C VAL A 15 -0.41 22.30 -13.86
N THR A 16 0.45 22.35 -14.89
CA THR A 16 0.37 21.37 -16.00
C THR A 16 0.78 19.96 -15.58
N LEU A 17 1.79 19.81 -14.72
CA LEU A 17 2.20 18.50 -14.19
C LEU A 17 1.16 17.92 -13.21
N GLY A 18 0.58 18.77 -12.35
CA GLY A 18 -0.49 18.39 -11.44
C GLY A 18 -1.75 17.96 -12.19
N LEU A 19 -2.20 18.76 -13.16
CA LEU A 19 -3.34 18.41 -14.01
C LEU A 19 -3.09 17.11 -14.80
N LYS A 20 -1.88 16.92 -15.34
CA LYS A 20 -1.54 15.70 -16.07
C LYS A 20 -1.63 14.47 -15.16
N ARG A 21 -1.06 14.53 -13.95
CA ARG A 21 -1.18 13.44 -12.97
C ARG A 21 -2.63 13.19 -12.56
N SER A 22 -3.39 14.24 -12.24
CA SER A 22 -4.80 14.08 -11.88
C SER A 22 -5.64 13.47 -13.01
N LEU A 23 -5.37 13.83 -14.27
CA LEU A 23 -6.01 13.22 -15.43
C LEU A 23 -5.60 11.76 -15.63
N GLU A 24 -4.32 11.43 -15.38
CA GLU A 24 -3.82 10.06 -15.45
C GLU A 24 -4.43 9.17 -14.36
N GLU A 25 -4.49 9.62 -13.10
CA GLU A 25 -5.13 8.87 -12.01
C GLU A 25 -6.64 8.76 -12.23
N ALA A 26 -7.34 9.84 -12.62
CA ALA A 26 -8.76 9.76 -12.96
C ALA A 26 -9.03 8.80 -14.14
N ALA A 27 -8.13 8.73 -15.13
CA ALA A 27 -8.24 7.79 -16.23
C ALA A 27 -8.01 6.33 -15.78
N LYS A 28 -7.09 6.08 -14.85
CA LYS A 28 -6.90 4.74 -14.26
C LYS A 28 -8.11 4.32 -13.42
N ALA A 29 -8.62 5.19 -12.57
CA ALA A 29 -9.83 4.95 -11.79
C ALA A 29 -11.03 4.61 -12.68
N ASP A 30 -11.30 5.42 -13.72
CA ASP A 30 -12.36 5.15 -14.69
C ASP A 30 -12.10 3.83 -15.46
N GLN A 31 -10.85 3.53 -15.80
CA GLN A 31 -10.49 2.27 -16.46
C GLN A 31 -10.77 1.05 -15.58
N SER A 32 -10.33 1.05 -14.31
CA SER A 32 -10.55 -0.06 -13.37
C SER A 32 -12.03 -0.23 -13.05
N TYR A 33 -12.76 0.87 -12.87
CA TYR A 33 -14.22 0.84 -12.65
C TYR A 33 -14.96 0.25 -13.85
N ARG A 34 -14.65 0.70 -15.08
CA ARG A 34 -15.26 0.16 -16.30
C ARG A 34 -14.91 -1.31 -16.52
N ARG A 35 -13.68 -1.72 -16.17
CA ARG A 35 -13.28 -3.13 -16.22
C ARG A 35 -14.12 -3.96 -15.25
N LEU A 36 -14.27 -3.50 -14.01
CA LEU A 36 -15.12 -4.15 -13.01
C LEU A 36 -16.56 -4.29 -13.49
N GLU A 37 -17.16 -3.21 -13.99
CA GLU A 37 -18.52 -3.23 -14.54
C GLU A 37 -18.65 -4.22 -15.70
N ALA A 38 -17.68 -4.23 -16.62
CA ALA A 38 -17.66 -5.15 -17.74
C ALA A 38 -17.56 -6.62 -17.30
N VAL A 39 -16.71 -6.92 -16.30
CA VAL A 39 -16.57 -8.29 -15.77
C VAL A 39 -17.84 -8.71 -15.05
N LEU A 40 -18.41 -7.88 -14.18
CA LEU A 40 -19.67 -8.18 -13.49
C LEU A 40 -20.79 -8.46 -14.49
N ARG A 41 -20.88 -7.67 -15.55
CA ARG A 41 -21.84 -7.90 -16.64
C ARG A 41 -21.58 -9.23 -17.36
N ALA A 42 -20.32 -9.53 -17.69
CA ALA A 42 -19.92 -10.75 -18.38
C ALA A 42 -20.16 -12.01 -17.53
N THR A 43 -20.06 -11.91 -16.21
CA THR A 43 -20.33 -13.02 -15.28
C THR A 43 -21.79 -13.12 -14.88
N GLY A 44 -22.65 -12.23 -15.39
CA GLY A 44 -24.09 -12.21 -15.09
C GLY A 44 -24.38 -11.76 -13.66
N HIS A 45 -23.52 -10.94 -13.07
CA HIS A 45 -23.57 -10.49 -11.68
C HIS A 45 -23.52 -11.65 -10.68
N ALA A 46 -22.71 -12.67 -10.97
CA ALA A 46 -22.57 -13.85 -10.12
C ALA A 46 -22.14 -13.53 -8.68
N SER A 47 -21.36 -12.47 -8.47
CA SER A 47 -20.96 -12.00 -7.13
C SER A 47 -22.14 -11.45 -6.30
N GLY A 48 -23.29 -11.16 -6.92
CA GLY A 48 -24.44 -10.53 -6.27
C GLY A 48 -24.22 -9.06 -5.87
N LEU A 49 -23.13 -8.44 -6.35
CA LEU A 49 -22.75 -7.06 -6.04
C LEU A 49 -22.67 -6.24 -7.33
N THR A 50 -23.03 -4.96 -7.22
CA THR A 50 -22.84 -3.96 -8.27
C THR A 50 -21.43 -3.37 -8.23
N ALA A 51 -20.98 -2.76 -9.34
CA ALA A 51 -19.69 -2.06 -9.38
C ALA A 51 -19.65 -0.92 -8.34
N GLU A 52 -20.76 -0.23 -8.13
CA GLU A 52 -20.90 0.84 -7.12
C GLU A 52 -20.74 0.31 -5.70
N GLN A 53 -21.41 -0.79 -5.34
CA GLN A 53 -21.24 -1.41 -4.01
C GLN A 53 -19.80 -1.89 -3.75
N ILE A 54 -19.11 -2.37 -4.79
CA ILE A 54 -17.70 -2.77 -4.69
C ILE A 54 -16.81 -1.54 -4.56
N ALA A 55 -17.10 -0.44 -5.28
CA ALA A 55 -16.37 0.81 -5.15
C ALA A 55 -16.53 1.41 -3.75
N ASP A 56 -17.74 1.47 -3.21
CA ASP A 56 -17.98 1.91 -1.83
C ASP A 56 -17.22 1.07 -0.79
N PHE A 57 -17.13 -0.23 -1.03
CA PHE A 57 -16.35 -1.13 -0.19
C PHE A 57 -14.83 -0.90 -0.36
N ALA A 58 -14.37 -0.64 -1.59
CA ALA A 58 -12.98 -0.31 -1.89
C ALA A 58 -12.54 0.98 -1.18
N ASP A 59 -13.37 2.03 -1.21
CA ASP A 59 -13.13 3.28 -0.47
C ASP A 59 -12.93 3.04 1.04
N GLY A 60 -13.65 2.06 1.61
CA GLY A 60 -13.49 1.67 3.01
C GLY A 60 -12.12 1.03 3.30
N ILE A 61 -11.66 0.15 2.40
CA ILE A 61 -10.36 -0.52 2.51
C ILE A 61 -9.23 0.48 2.25
N GLU A 62 -9.34 1.36 1.25
CA GLU A 62 -8.34 2.37 0.93
C GLU A 62 -8.08 3.29 2.13
N ARG A 63 -9.14 3.79 2.79
CA ARG A 63 -9.01 4.66 3.98
C ARG A 63 -8.30 4.01 5.15
N SER A 64 -8.32 2.68 5.22
CA SER A 64 -7.79 1.92 6.34
C SER A 64 -6.50 1.19 6.02
N THR A 65 -6.07 1.14 4.75
CA THR A 65 -4.90 0.37 4.32
C THR A 65 -4.00 1.21 3.39
N LEU A 66 -2.97 0.61 2.78
CA LEU A 66 -2.11 1.28 1.80
C LEU A 66 -2.49 0.94 0.33
N ALA A 67 -3.54 0.15 0.10
CA ALA A 67 -4.01 -0.11 -1.26
C ALA A 67 -4.84 1.06 -1.79
N THR A 68 -4.73 1.33 -3.08
CA THR A 68 -5.56 2.34 -3.76
C THR A 68 -6.91 1.76 -4.17
N GLY A 69 -7.89 2.62 -4.42
CA GLY A 69 -9.19 2.21 -4.97
C GLY A 69 -9.07 1.40 -6.26
N GLU A 70 -8.12 1.72 -7.15
CA GLU A 70 -7.87 0.98 -8.40
C GLU A 70 -7.36 -0.43 -8.16
N ASP A 71 -6.41 -0.62 -7.25
CA ASP A 71 -5.86 -1.93 -6.90
C ASP A 71 -6.97 -2.86 -6.39
N ILE A 72 -7.85 -2.32 -5.55
CA ILE A 72 -8.97 -3.06 -4.97
C ILE A 72 -10.02 -3.39 -6.03
N GLN A 73 -10.34 -2.46 -6.93
CA GLN A 73 -11.28 -2.71 -8.04
C GLN A 73 -10.74 -3.72 -9.06
N ASP A 74 -9.44 -3.71 -9.33
CA ASP A 74 -8.80 -4.69 -10.20
C ASP A 74 -8.80 -6.08 -9.57
N ALA A 75 -8.50 -6.18 -8.28
CA ALA A 75 -8.61 -7.42 -7.53
C ALA A 75 -10.06 -7.93 -7.45
N ALA A 76 -11.03 -7.04 -7.25
CA ALA A 76 -12.45 -7.37 -7.28
C ALA A 76 -12.89 -7.85 -8.68
N SER A 77 -12.36 -7.27 -9.75
CA SER A 77 -12.63 -7.72 -11.13
C SER A 77 -12.17 -9.16 -11.33
N ILE A 78 -10.98 -9.52 -10.82
CA ILE A 78 -10.49 -10.90 -10.85
C ILE A 78 -11.40 -11.79 -10.00
N LEU A 79 -11.72 -11.37 -8.78
CA LEU A 79 -12.54 -12.15 -7.87
C LEU A 79 -13.94 -12.42 -8.44
N ALA A 80 -14.51 -11.47 -9.18
CA ALA A 80 -15.83 -11.59 -9.82
C ALA A 80 -15.89 -12.68 -10.89
N THR A 81 -14.75 -13.18 -11.37
CA THR A 81 -14.70 -14.32 -12.30
C THR A 81 -14.96 -15.67 -11.62
N PHE A 82 -14.79 -15.75 -10.30
CA PHE A 82 -15.06 -16.95 -9.49
C PHE A 82 -16.52 -16.98 -9.06
N ARG A 83 -17.34 -17.74 -9.77
CA ARG A 83 -18.81 -17.72 -9.62
C ARG A 83 -19.29 -18.29 -8.29
N SER A 84 -18.46 -19.08 -7.60
CA SER A 84 -18.79 -19.64 -6.28
C SER A 84 -18.65 -18.63 -5.14
N ILE A 85 -18.15 -17.42 -5.42
CA ILE A 85 -17.83 -16.40 -4.42
C ILE A 85 -18.78 -15.21 -4.62
N ALA A 86 -19.70 -15.03 -3.67
CA ALA A 86 -20.75 -14.03 -3.76
C ALA A 86 -21.09 -13.39 -2.41
N GLY A 87 -21.75 -12.23 -2.46
CA GLY A 87 -22.24 -11.50 -1.30
C GLY A 87 -21.15 -11.21 -0.27
N GLU A 88 -21.41 -11.56 0.98
CA GLU A 88 -20.47 -11.36 2.08
C GLU A 88 -19.16 -12.14 1.90
N THR A 89 -19.21 -13.35 1.34
CA THR A 89 -17.99 -14.13 1.04
C THR A 89 -17.10 -13.36 0.07
N PHE A 90 -17.67 -12.65 -0.89
CA PHE A 90 -16.91 -11.83 -1.84
C PHE A 90 -16.18 -10.68 -1.15
N THR A 91 -16.89 -9.85 -0.40
CA THR A 91 -16.29 -8.70 0.29
C THR A 91 -15.27 -9.15 1.35
N ARG A 92 -15.58 -10.22 2.08
CA ARG A 92 -14.65 -10.81 3.07
C ARG A 92 -13.39 -11.34 2.41
N THR A 93 -13.52 -12.01 1.26
CA THR A 93 -12.38 -12.51 0.48
C THR A 93 -11.50 -11.38 -0.01
N LEU A 94 -12.11 -10.29 -0.50
CA LEU A 94 -11.37 -9.13 -0.97
C LEU A 94 -10.59 -8.43 0.17
N GLY A 95 -11.21 -8.28 1.35
CA GLY A 95 -10.52 -7.77 2.54
C GLY A 95 -9.36 -8.66 2.98
N LEU A 96 -9.56 -9.98 3.00
CA LEU A 96 -8.50 -10.93 3.35
C LEU A 96 -7.40 -11.03 2.29
N ALA A 97 -7.72 -10.78 1.02
CA ALA A 97 -6.71 -10.64 -0.02
C ALA A 97 -5.80 -9.43 0.26
N GLN A 98 -6.36 -8.33 0.74
CA GLN A 98 -5.59 -7.14 1.15
C GLN A 98 -4.70 -7.40 2.36
N ASP A 99 -5.24 -8.05 3.39
CA ASP A 99 -4.43 -8.47 4.52
C ASP A 99 -3.30 -9.44 4.12
N MET A 100 -3.61 -10.39 3.22
CA MET A 100 -2.64 -11.33 2.68
C MET A 100 -1.55 -10.64 1.84
N SER A 101 -1.92 -9.62 1.07
CA SER A 101 -0.99 -8.75 0.33
C SER A 101 0.00 -8.08 1.27
N ALA A 102 -0.50 -7.46 2.34
CA ALA A 102 0.30 -6.77 3.34
C ALA A 102 1.26 -7.70 4.11
N VAL A 103 0.82 -8.91 4.48
CA VAL A 103 1.67 -9.86 5.22
C VAL A 103 2.77 -10.46 4.34
N PHE A 104 2.42 -10.89 3.13
CA PHE A 104 3.33 -11.67 2.29
C PHE A 104 4.06 -10.84 1.23
N GLY A 105 3.78 -9.53 1.14
CA GLY A 105 4.44 -8.61 0.22
C GLY A 105 4.17 -8.93 -1.25
N GLN A 106 3.02 -9.55 -1.55
CA GLN A 106 2.54 -9.81 -2.91
C GLN A 106 1.56 -8.72 -3.33
N ASP A 107 1.29 -8.60 -4.63
CA ASP A 107 0.26 -7.66 -5.12
C ASP A 107 -1.16 -8.15 -4.78
N LEU A 108 -2.08 -7.20 -4.60
CA LEU A 108 -3.46 -7.48 -4.21
C LEU A 108 -4.19 -8.36 -5.24
N SER A 109 -3.90 -8.17 -6.53
CA SER A 109 -4.46 -8.99 -7.62
C SER A 109 -4.00 -10.45 -7.53
N GLY A 110 -2.72 -10.70 -7.27
CA GLY A 110 -2.15 -12.01 -7.01
C GLY A 110 -2.78 -12.69 -5.80
N ALA A 111 -2.96 -11.93 -4.71
CA ALA A 111 -3.63 -12.40 -3.51
C ALA A 111 -5.10 -12.80 -3.79
N ALA A 112 -5.83 -11.97 -4.54
CA ALA A 112 -7.22 -12.24 -4.93
C ALA A 112 -7.34 -13.46 -5.86
N ILE A 113 -6.44 -13.65 -6.82
CA ILE A 113 -6.38 -14.86 -7.66
C ILE A 113 -6.20 -16.10 -6.79
N GLN A 114 -5.28 -16.03 -5.83
CA GLN A 114 -4.93 -17.16 -5.01
C GLN A 114 -6.07 -17.56 -4.09
N LEU A 115 -6.68 -16.58 -3.42
CA LEU A 115 -7.81 -16.82 -2.54
C LEU A 115 -9.05 -17.24 -3.33
N GLY A 116 -9.31 -16.61 -4.48
CA GLY A 116 -10.39 -16.98 -5.39
C GLY A 116 -10.30 -18.43 -5.85
N LYS A 117 -9.11 -18.87 -6.29
CA LYS A 117 -8.87 -20.29 -6.63
C LYS A 117 -9.07 -21.21 -5.44
N ALA A 118 -8.65 -20.79 -4.25
CA ALA A 118 -8.78 -21.62 -3.06
C ALA A 118 -10.23 -21.77 -2.57
N LEU A 119 -11.11 -20.81 -2.87
CA LEU A 119 -12.53 -20.90 -2.54
C LEU A 119 -13.36 -21.57 -3.63
N GLU A 120 -12.91 -21.49 -4.89
CA GLU A 120 -13.52 -22.20 -6.02
C GLU A 120 -13.21 -23.71 -5.99
N ASP A 121 -11.97 -24.06 -5.61
CA ASP A 121 -11.57 -25.45 -5.33
C ASP A 121 -10.92 -25.55 -3.94
N PRO A 122 -11.73 -25.77 -2.88
CA PRO A 122 -11.22 -25.84 -1.51
C PRO A 122 -10.31 -27.03 -1.23
N ILE A 123 -10.32 -28.09 -2.03
CA ILE A 123 -9.47 -29.28 -1.76
C ILE A 123 -8.06 -29.02 -2.30
N ASP A 124 -7.95 -28.59 -3.55
CA ASP A 124 -6.65 -28.31 -4.16
C ASP A 124 -6.09 -26.95 -3.73
N GLY A 125 -6.98 -26.00 -3.46
CA GLY A 125 -6.72 -24.63 -3.01
C GLY A 125 -5.83 -24.50 -1.78
N LEU A 126 -5.99 -25.38 -0.79
CA LEU A 126 -5.18 -25.36 0.43
C LEU A 126 -3.70 -25.56 0.15
N THR A 127 -3.36 -26.31 -0.90
CA THR A 127 -1.97 -26.50 -1.31
C THR A 127 -1.38 -25.20 -1.83
N ALA A 128 -2.15 -24.41 -2.57
CA ALA A 128 -1.71 -23.11 -3.05
C ALA A 128 -1.51 -22.13 -1.88
N LEU A 129 -2.46 -22.05 -0.95
CA LEU A 129 -2.34 -21.20 0.25
C LEU A 129 -1.15 -21.59 1.13
N ARG A 130 -0.85 -22.89 1.25
CA ARG A 130 0.34 -23.37 1.95
C ARG A 130 1.65 -22.88 1.36
N ARG A 131 1.73 -22.69 0.04
CA ARG A 131 2.97 -22.23 -0.62
C ARG A 131 3.32 -20.79 -0.29
N VAL A 132 2.33 -19.97 0.07
CA VAL A 132 2.56 -18.57 0.46
C VAL A 132 2.63 -18.39 1.99
N GLY A 133 2.62 -19.48 2.75
CA GLY A 133 2.82 -19.44 4.20
C GLY A 133 1.56 -19.58 5.04
N VAL A 134 0.37 -19.74 4.43
CA VAL A 134 -0.87 -19.99 5.18
C VAL A 134 -0.93 -21.45 5.58
N SER A 135 -1.03 -21.71 6.88
CA SER A 135 -1.07 -23.06 7.42
C SER A 135 -2.49 -23.47 7.82
N PHE A 136 -2.82 -24.74 7.60
CA PHE A 136 -4.08 -25.34 8.04
C PHE A 136 -3.76 -26.58 8.87
N SER A 137 -4.46 -26.74 10.00
CA SER A 137 -4.39 -27.96 10.79
C SER A 137 -4.98 -29.15 10.03
N GLU A 138 -4.58 -30.37 10.38
CA GLU A 138 -5.17 -31.59 9.80
C GLU A 138 -6.69 -31.67 10.06
N THR A 139 -7.14 -31.22 11.23
CA THR A 139 -8.57 -31.15 11.55
C THR A 139 -9.31 -30.17 10.64
N GLN A 140 -8.77 -28.98 10.37
CA GLN A 140 -9.37 -28.03 9.42
C GLN A 140 -9.41 -28.60 8.00
N LYS A 141 -8.32 -29.22 7.52
CA LYS A 141 -8.27 -29.84 6.18
C LYS A 141 -9.32 -30.94 6.03
N GLN A 142 -9.44 -31.80 7.04
CA GLN A 142 -10.42 -32.89 7.02
C GLN A 142 -11.85 -32.34 7.05
N LEU A 143 -12.11 -31.32 7.88
CA LEU A 143 -13.40 -30.64 7.91
C LEU A 143 -13.75 -30.04 6.55
N ILE A 144 -12.84 -29.26 5.95
CA ILE A 144 -13.03 -28.65 4.61
C ILE A 144 -13.35 -29.73 3.56
N ARG A 145 -12.59 -30.83 3.54
CA ARG A 145 -12.83 -31.96 2.63
C ARG A 145 -14.24 -32.54 2.82
N THR A 146 -14.63 -32.84 4.05
CA THR A 146 -15.96 -33.40 4.34
C THR A 146 -17.08 -32.43 3.96
N LEU A 147 -16.91 -31.13 4.20
CA LEU A 147 -17.88 -30.11 3.80
C LEU A 147 -18.03 -30.08 2.27
N VAL A 148 -16.94 -30.09 1.50
CA VAL A 148 -16.99 -30.13 0.04
C VAL A 148 -17.64 -31.43 -0.48
N GLU A 149 -17.22 -32.59 0.05
CA GLU A 149 -17.74 -33.91 -0.36
C GLU A 149 -19.23 -34.07 -0.05
N THR A 150 -19.76 -33.35 0.94
CA THR A 150 -21.18 -33.35 1.30
C THR A 150 -21.97 -32.19 0.67
N GLY A 151 -21.36 -31.42 -0.24
CA GLY A 151 -22.01 -30.32 -0.95
C GLY A 151 -22.18 -29.03 -0.12
N GLN A 152 -21.53 -28.93 1.04
CA GLN A 152 -21.54 -27.78 1.94
C GLN A 152 -20.40 -26.80 1.60
N THR A 153 -20.27 -26.42 0.33
CA THR A 153 -19.16 -25.59 -0.18
C THR A 153 -19.06 -24.24 0.51
N ALA A 154 -20.20 -23.57 0.77
CA ALA A 154 -20.20 -22.27 1.46
C ALA A 154 -19.60 -22.36 2.87
N GLU A 155 -19.86 -23.45 3.59
CA GLU A 155 -19.29 -23.68 4.91
C GLU A 155 -17.79 -23.98 4.83
N ALA A 156 -17.35 -24.71 3.79
CA ALA A 156 -15.93 -24.94 3.53
C ALA A 156 -15.19 -23.62 3.27
N GLN A 157 -15.76 -22.73 2.44
CA GLN A 157 -15.23 -21.39 2.18
C GLN A 157 -15.12 -20.58 3.47
N ARG A 158 -16.15 -20.63 4.33
CA ARG A 158 -16.14 -19.96 5.64
C ARG A 158 -14.99 -20.44 6.52
N VAL A 159 -14.77 -21.75 6.64
CA VAL A 159 -13.66 -22.32 7.42
C VAL A 159 -12.30 -21.89 6.88
N ILE A 160 -12.14 -21.81 5.55
CA ILE A 160 -10.91 -21.32 4.92
C ILE A 160 -10.65 -19.85 5.29
N LEU A 161 -11.67 -19.01 5.14
CA LEU A 161 -11.58 -17.58 5.44
C LEU A 161 -11.32 -17.34 6.94
N ASP A 162 -11.96 -18.08 7.84
CA ASP A 162 -11.72 -18.00 9.28
C ASP A 162 -10.26 -18.33 9.64
N ALA A 163 -9.71 -19.41 9.05
CA ALA A 163 -8.33 -19.82 9.30
C ALA A 163 -7.31 -18.82 8.72
N LEU A 164 -7.64 -18.20 7.59
CA LEU A 164 -6.82 -17.15 7.01
C LEU A 164 -6.86 -15.87 7.85
N GLU A 165 -8.05 -15.42 8.26
CA GLU A 165 -8.24 -14.24 9.11
C GLU A 165 -7.46 -14.36 10.43
N GLN A 166 -7.39 -15.54 11.03
CA GLN A 166 -6.57 -15.77 12.23
C GLN A 166 -5.06 -15.57 12.00
N GLN A 167 -4.59 -15.68 10.77
CA GLN A 167 -3.16 -15.60 10.41
C GLN A 167 -2.75 -14.25 9.85
N VAL A 168 -3.62 -13.59 9.07
CA VAL A 168 -3.31 -12.33 8.38
C VAL A 168 -4.25 -11.19 8.73
N GLY A 169 -5.38 -11.46 9.38
CA GLY A 169 -6.45 -10.48 9.60
C GLY A 169 -5.97 -9.18 10.24
N GLY A 170 -6.36 -8.06 9.65
CA GLY A 170 -6.01 -6.72 10.10
C GLY A 170 -4.59 -6.27 9.76
N ALA A 171 -3.79 -7.08 9.06
CA ALA A 171 -2.44 -6.70 8.66
C ALA A 171 -2.42 -5.51 7.70
N GLY A 172 -3.37 -5.42 6.76
CA GLY A 172 -3.49 -4.28 5.86
C GLY A 172 -3.76 -2.98 6.63
N ALA A 173 -4.61 -3.06 7.66
CA ALA A 173 -4.90 -1.93 8.53
C ALA A 173 -3.71 -1.52 9.42
N ALA A 174 -2.98 -2.52 9.92
CA ALA A 174 -1.76 -2.30 10.68
C ALA A 174 -0.65 -1.66 9.82
N GLU A 175 -0.55 -2.00 8.53
CA GLU A 175 0.47 -1.43 7.64
C GLU A 175 0.23 0.06 7.35
N ALA A 176 -1.03 0.47 7.29
CA ALA A 176 -1.41 1.88 7.23
C ALA A 176 -1.25 2.63 8.56
N SER A 177 -0.72 1.99 9.60
CA SER A 177 -0.35 2.67 10.84
C SER A 177 1.10 3.20 10.79
N GLY A 178 1.40 4.20 11.62
CA GLY A 178 2.75 4.79 11.70
C GLY A 178 3.10 5.71 10.52
N LEU A 179 4.40 5.91 10.30
CA LEU A 179 4.92 6.92 9.36
C LEU A 179 4.47 6.66 7.90
N ARG A 180 4.45 5.40 7.45
CA ARG A 180 4.07 5.05 6.06
C ARG A 180 2.60 5.37 5.76
N GLY A 181 1.70 5.05 6.67
CA GLY A 181 0.30 5.47 6.51
C GLY A 181 0.12 6.98 6.65
N ALA A 182 0.92 7.65 7.48
CA ALA A 182 0.88 9.11 7.56
C ALA A 182 1.32 9.77 6.25
N THR A 183 2.36 9.23 5.59
CA THR A 183 2.77 9.70 4.26
C THR A 183 1.75 9.37 3.18
N ASN A 184 1.17 8.17 3.17
CA ASN A 184 0.13 7.80 2.21
C ASN A 184 -1.09 8.72 2.29
N ARG A 185 -1.66 8.91 3.49
CA ARG A 185 -2.80 9.81 3.69
C ARG A 185 -2.48 11.26 3.28
N LEU A 186 -1.23 11.69 3.46
CA LEU A 186 -0.78 13.00 3.00
C LEU A 186 -0.75 13.06 1.47
N GLU A 187 -0.21 12.03 0.81
CA GLU A 187 -0.20 11.91 -0.65
C GLU A 187 -1.63 11.92 -1.21
N ASP A 188 -2.55 11.15 -0.61
CA ASP A 188 -3.97 11.10 -1.00
C ASP A 188 -4.65 12.46 -0.82
N ALA A 189 -4.48 13.08 0.37
CA ALA A 189 -5.06 14.39 0.67
C ALA A 189 -4.51 15.49 -0.26
N TRP A 190 -3.22 15.41 -0.60
CA TRP A 190 -2.58 16.31 -1.54
C TRP A 190 -3.09 16.12 -2.97
N GLY A 191 -3.24 14.87 -3.42
CA GLY A 191 -3.84 14.53 -4.71
C GLY A 191 -5.26 15.09 -4.86
N ASN A 192 -6.10 14.86 -3.85
CA ASN A 192 -7.47 15.37 -3.78
C ASN A 192 -7.54 16.90 -3.82
N LEU A 193 -6.64 17.58 -3.10
CA LEU A 193 -6.53 19.03 -3.13
C LEU A 193 -6.20 19.53 -4.55
N LEU A 194 -5.21 18.92 -5.21
CA LEU A 194 -4.82 19.28 -6.58
C LEU A 194 -5.96 19.05 -7.58
N GLU A 195 -6.75 17.99 -7.41
CA GLU A 195 -7.92 17.71 -8.25
C GLU A 195 -8.99 18.82 -8.15
N VAL A 196 -9.33 19.25 -6.93
CA VAL A 196 -10.31 20.32 -6.68
C VAL A 196 -9.84 21.66 -7.28
N ILE A 197 -8.55 21.98 -7.12
CA ILE A 197 -7.93 23.17 -7.71
C ILE A 197 -7.98 23.13 -9.24
N GLY A 198 -7.70 21.96 -9.83
CA GLY A 198 -7.73 21.75 -11.27
C GLY A 198 -9.13 21.89 -11.89
N ARG A 199 -10.19 21.54 -11.14
CA ARG A 199 -11.58 21.62 -11.61
C ARG A 199 -12.20 23.02 -11.53
N THR A 200 -11.68 23.93 -10.71
CA THR A 200 -12.36 25.21 -10.44
C THR A 200 -11.43 26.44 -10.51
N PRO A 201 -11.38 27.15 -11.66
CA PRO A 201 -10.53 28.33 -11.83
C PRO A 201 -10.77 29.44 -10.81
N ALA A 202 -12.01 29.58 -10.31
CA ALA A 202 -12.42 30.62 -9.37
C ALA A 202 -11.90 30.43 -7.93
N ILE A 203 -11.39 29.24 -7.58
CA ILE A 203 -10.92 28.91 -6.21
C ILE A 203 -9.39 29.03 -6.09
N THR A 204 -8.70 29.30 -7.20
CA THR A 204 -7.22 29.35 -7.27
C THR A 204 -6.57 30.30 -6.25
N SER A 205 -7.19 31.44 -5.92
CA SER A 205 -6.67 32.38 -4.91
C SER A 205 -6.84 31.88 -3.47
N ILE A 206 -7.96 31.22 -3.16
CA ILE A 206 -8.21 30.59 -1.85
C ILE A 206 -7.29 29.38 -1.69
N ALA A 207 -7.12 28.60 -2.75
CA ALA A 207 -6.21 27.48 -2.81
C ALA A 207 -4.75 27.92 -2.65
N GLN A 208 -4.31 28.99 -3.32
CA GLN A 208 -2.98 29.57 -3.14
C GLN A 208 -2.74 29.96 -1.68
N GLY A 209 -3.68 30.65 -1.03
CA GLY A 209 -3.56 31.00 0.38
C GLY A 209 -3.48 29.78 1.31
N ALA A 210 -4.25 28.73 1.04
CA ALA A 210 -4.20 27.49 1.79
C ALA A 210 -2.89 26.72 1.57
N LEU A 211 -2.37 26.71 0.34
CA LEU A 211 -1.10 26.09 -0.04
C LEU A 211 0.10 26.84 0.55
N ASP A 212 0.08 28.17 0.57
CA ASP A 212 1.12 28.99 1.19
C ASP A 212 1.12 28.80 2.71
N LEU A 213 -0.06 28.69 3.33
CA LEU A 213 -0.20 28.42 4.75
C LEU A 213 0.29 27.01 5.10
N LEU A 214 -0.10 25.99 4.33
CA LEU A 214 0.41 24.62 4.47
C LEU A 214 1.92 24.56 4.26
N SER A 215 2.46 25.21 3.22
CA SER A 215 3.90 25.24 2.93
C SER A 215 4.66 25.91 4.07
N GLY A 216 4.19 27.05 4.58
CA GLY A 216 4.79 27.69 5.75
C GLY A 216 4.70 26.84 7.03
N THR A 217 3.64 26.04 7.18
CA THR A 217 3.51 25.12 8.32
C THR A 217 4.46 23.92 8.18
N ILE A 218 4.60 23.37 6.97
CA ILE A 218 5.52 22.26 6.65
C ILE A 218 6.97 22.74 6.76
N GLU A 219 7.33 23.92 6.26
CA GLU A 219 8.65 24.52 6.41
C GLU A 219 8.94 24.85 7.88
N GLY A 220 7.94 25.32 8.64
CA GLY A 220 8.05 25.51 10.09
C GLY A 220 8.28 24.21 10.86
N LEU A 221 7.60 23.13 10.47
CA LEU A 221 7.82 21.79 11.04
C LEU A 221 9.16 21.20 10.62
N ALA A 222 9.52 21.30 9.34
CA ALA A 222 10.79 20.82 8.80
C ALA A 222 11.97 21.53 9.45
N SER A 223 11.90 22.86 9.58
CA SER A 223 12.91 23.65 10.30
C SER A 223 12.95 23.34 11.79
N SER A 224 11.82 23.01 12.43
CA SER A 224 11.79 22.55 13.83
C SER A 224 12.39 21.15 14.02
N ILE A 225 12.19 20.25 13.06
CA ILE A 225 12.77 18.89 13.05
C ILE A 225 14.26 18.94 12.71
N GLU A 226 14.67 19.80 11.77
CA GLU A 226 16.07 20.07 11.43
C GLU A 226 16.84 20.71 12.60
N GLN A 227 16.12 21.41 13.48
CA GLN A 227 16.64 21.99 14.72
C GLN A 227 16.62 21.02 15.92
N ASP A 228 16.10 19.79 15.80
CA ASP A 228 16.13 18.79 16.89
C ASP A 228 17.42 17.93 16.83
N PRO A 229 18.11 17.67 17.96
CA PRO A 229 19.55 17.41 18.02
C PRO A 229 19.98 15.99 17.62
N ILE A 230 19.09 15.13 17.09
CA ILE A 230 19.45 13.75 16.74
C ILE A 230 20.36 13.72 15.50
N GLY A 231 20.03 14.50 14.46
CA GLY A 231 20.85 14.59 13.24
C GLY A 231 22.24 15.17 13.51
N GLN A 232 22.32 16.24 14.31
CA GLN A 232 23.60 16.83 14.73
C GLN A 232 24.39 15.92 15.66
N ARG A 233 23.73 15.18 16.59
CA ARG A 233 24.41 14.20 17.45
C ARG A 233 24.94 13.01 16.68
N ILE A 234 24.23 12.53 15.65
CA ILE A 234 24.71 11.47 14.76
C ILE A 234 25.84 11.99 13.88
N ALA A 235 25.74 13.19 13.30
CA ALA A 235 26.81 13.79 12.50
C ALA A 235 28.09 13.99 13.33
N THR A 236 27.98 14.62 14.50
CA THR A 236 29.12 14.81 15.41
C THR A 236 29.66 13.49 15.96
N ALA A 237 28.82 12.50 16.30
CA ALA A 237 29.29 11.18 16.72
C ALA A 237 30.01 10.44 15.58
N THR A 238 29.54 10.57 14.34
CA THR A 238 30.18 9.96 13.16
C THR A 238 31.54 10.60 12.88
N GLU A 239 31.64 11.91 13.07
CA GLU A 239 32.88 12.68 12.93
C GLU A 239 33.90 12.33 14.03
N GLN A 240 33.44 12.19 15.29
CA GLN A 240 34.26 11.72 16.41
C GLN A 240 34.78 10.29 16.20
N LEU A 241 33.94 9.40 15.67
CA LEU A 241 34.34 8.02 15.34
C LEU A 241 35.34 7.97 14.18
N ALA A 242 35.23 8.88 13.20
CA ALA A 242 36.21 8.99 12.12
C ALA A 242 37.58 9.43 12.66
N HIS A 243 37.62 10.43 13.54
CA HIS A 243 38.86 10.90 14.16
C HIS A 243 39.52 9.83 15.03
N ALA A 244 38.74 9.15 15.89
CA ALA A 244 39.24 8.07 16.74
C ALA A 244 39.79 6.88 15.92
N ARG A 245 39.17 6.57 14.77
CA ARG A 245 39.65 5.53 13.85
C ARG A 245 41.00 5.89 13.23
N ASP A 246 41.21 7.16 12.87
CA ASP A 246 42.45 7.60 12.26
C ASP A 246 43.60 7.72 13.28
N GLU A 247 43.32 8.14 14.51
CA GLU A 247 44.26 8.06 15.63
C GLU A 247 44.69 6.62 15.92
N TRP A 248 43.75 5.68 15.89
CA TRP A 248 44.05 4.26 16.13
C TRP A 248 44.90 3.65 15.00
N ARG A 249 44.69 4.09 13.75
CA ARG A 249 45.54 3.72 12.61
C ARG A 249 46.95 4.30 12.74
N ALA A 250 47.07 5.56 13.15
CA ALA A 250 48.36 6.20 13.40
C ALA A 250 49.15 5.49 14.52
N TRP A 251 48.48 5.12 15.61
CA TRP A 251 49.08 4.32 16.69
C TRP A 251 49.53 2.93 16.24
N ARG A 252 48.75 2.24 15.39
CA ARG A 252 49.17 0.94 14.84
C ARG A 252 50.40 1.06 13.93
N GLN A 253 50.46 2.08 13.09
CA GLN A 253 51.61 2.31 12.22
C GLN A 253 52.87 2.69 13.04
N ALA A 254 52.73 3.53 14.06
CA ALA A 254 53.82 3.87 14.98
C ALA A 254 54.29 2.65 15.80
N GLY A 255 53.37 1.78 16.21
CA GLY A 255 53.67 0.52 16.90
C GLY A 255 54.37 -0.51 16.01
N GLN A 256 54.00 -0.60 14.73
CA GLN A 256 54.69 -1.45 13.75
C GLN A 256 56.09 -0.92 13.43
N ALA A 257 56.27 0.41 13.27
CA ALA A 257 57.58 1.01 13.07
C ALA A 257 58.53 0.76 14.25
N ARG A 258 58.06 0.84 15.50
CA ARG A 258 58.86 0.51 16.69
C ARG A 258 59.23 -0.98 16.78
N ARG A 259 58.38 -1.88 16.29
CA ARG A 259 58.68 -3.32 16.25
C ARG A 259 59.73 -3.66 15.18
N CYS A 260 59.75 -2.97 14.04
CA CYS A 260 60.77 -3.15 13.01
C CYS A 260 62.17 -2.69 13.44
N TRP A 261 62.27 -1.70 14.34
CA TRP A 261 63.54 -1.23 14.91
C TRP A 261 64.10 -2.13 16.03
N ALA A 262 63.28 -2.98 16.64
CA ALA A 262 63.71 -3.90 17.70
C ALA A 262 64.20 -5.27 17.18
N SER A 263 64.12 -5.48 15.86
CA SER A 263 64.48 -6.74 15.18
C SER A 263 65.61 -6.59 14.15
N ALA A 264 66.33 -5.46 14.17
CA ALA A 264 67.54 -5.19 13.39
C ALA A 264 68.72 -5.05 14.35
#